data_AF-A0A2H3E725-F1
#
_entry.id   AF-A0A2H3E725-F1
#
_cell.length_a   1.000
_cell.length_b   1.000
_cell.length_c   1.000
_cell.angle_alpha   90.00
_cell.angle_beta   90.00
_cell.angle_gamma   90.00
#
_symmetry.space_group_name_H-M   'P 1'
#
loop_
_entity.id
_entity.type
_entity.pdbx_description
1 polymer ?
#
loop_
_entity_poly.entity_id
_entity_poly.type
_entity_poly.pdbx_seq_one_letter_code
_entity_poly.pdbx_strand_id
1 'polypeptide(L)'
;MANIVGYKRVFTGIIQGPGHFTRRLVKSPVATLGRLAILPNELLDDILSKRCDIQTIVTSFSLVNRGARKAVDASLPFQRVSRYAPGALAAMLRTQVASFFTLEDLYDALCSNPSCGLCGSLGTLIWLPGCQRCCMPCLVHTLELRSINKYAATKLFGISEAALVNAPAVCSESGWDHFRDFRRLLSLAQVRAIAVEDAGGEAQLMTRINSVPGRKEAYENFISRTGSSEVRQKAQYLVAAPLPYFNRRSGKIVKGLSCAGCLELMESDGDLDWDTLDGECRLYDTVYTISGLINHVQTDCPHGQRIWKKHLKRSKQGSE
;
A
#
# COMPACT_ATOMS: atom_id res chain seq x y z
N MET A 1 11.61 9.66 -21.64
CA MET A 1 12.38 10.16 -20.47
C MET A 1 11.80 9.71 -19.13
N ALA A 2 10.50 9.44 -19.01
CA ALA A 2 9.94 8.81 -17.82
C ALA A 2 8.87 7.78 -18.24
N ASN A 3 8.87 6.60 -17.61
CA ASN A 3 7.76 5.66 -17.72
C ASN A 3 6.75 5.96 -16.60
N ILE A 4 5.46 5.96 -16.95
CA ILE A 4 4.40 6.05 -15.94
C ILE A 4 4.40 4.73 -15.16
N VAL A 5 4.97 4.79 -13.95
CA VAL A 5 4.94 3.80 -12.86
C VAL A 5 5.11 2.34 -13.30
N GLY A 6 6.35 1.84 -13.16
CA GLY A 6 6.78 0.46 -13.42
C GLY A 6 6.14 -0.63 -12.54
N TYR A 7 5.34 -0.27 -11.53
CA TYR A 7 4.71 -1.26 -10.64
C TYR A 7 3.57 -2.05 -11.25
N LYS A 8 3.14 -1.69 -12.48
CA LYS A 8 2.09 -2.42 -13.18
C LYS A 8 2.38 -3.90 -13.30
N ARG A 9 3.66 -4.33 -13.39
CA ARG A 9 4.05 -5.74 -13.44
C ARG A 9 3.99 -6.45 -12.08
N VAL A 10 4.26 -5.73 -10.98
CA VAL A 10 4.37 -6.28 -9.63
C VAL A 10 3.00 -6.50 -8.98
N PHE A 11 2.07 -5.56 -9.17
CA PHE A 11 0.74 -5.61 -8.56
C PHE A 11 -0.36 -6.10 -9.53
N THR A 12 0.00 -6.75 -10.65
CA THR A 12 -0.96 -7.29 -11.62
C THR A 12 -2.00 -8.20 -10.95
N GLY A 13 -1.58 -9.08 -10.04
CA GLY A 13 -2.48 -10.02 -9.36
C GLY A 13 -3.55 -9.35 -8.47
N ILE A 14 -3.21 -8.23 -7.83
CA ILE A 14 -4.12 -7.50 -6.92
C ILE A 14 -5.00 -6.50 -7.70
N ILE A 15 -4.46 -5.92 -8.79
CA ILE A 15 -5.10 -4.84 -9.56
C ILE A 15 -5.97 -5.39 -10.71
N GLN A 16 -5.75 -6.62 -11.18
CA GLN A 16 -6.58 -7.24 -12.21
C GLN A 16 -7.89 -7.73 -11.60
N GLY A 17 -8.82 -6.80 -11.42
CA GLY A 17 -10.25 -7.05 -11.23
C GLY A 17 -11.04 -6.12 -12.16
N PRO A 18 -12.25 -6.51 -12.60
CA PRO A 18 -13.00 -5.71 -13.55
C PRO A 18 -13.31 -4.35 -12.94
N GLY A 19 -13.31 -3.29 -13.76
CA GLY A 19 -13.65 -1.91 -13.39
C GLY A 19 -15.11 -1.73 -12.98
N HIS A 20 -15.56 -2.44 -11.94
CA HIS A 20 -16.91 -2.39 -11.39
C HIS A 20 -17.23 -1.07 -10.69
N PHE A 21 -16.24 -0.19 -10.48
CA PHE A 21 -16.44 1.18 -10.01
C PHE A 21 -16.70 2.17 -11.16
N THR A 22 -17.20 1.70 -12.30
CA THR A 22 -17.78 2.58 -13.31
C THR A 22 -19.05 3.20 -12.73
N ARG A 23 -19.01 4.52 -12.50
CA ARG A 23 -20.16 5.32 -12.05
C ARG A 23 -21.32 5.11 -13.04
N ARG A 24 -22.23 4.19 -12.73
CA ARG A 24 -23.47 4.03 -13.49
C ARG A 24 -24.35 5.24 -13.21
N LEU A 25 -24.99 5.77 -14.25
CA LEU A 25 -26.10 6.71 -14.11
C LEU A 25 -27.19 6.03 -13.27
N VAL A 26 -27.24 6.36 -11.97
CA VAL A 26 -28.24 5.83 -11.06
C VAL A 26 -29.57 6.49 -11.41
N LYS A 27 -30.53 5.74 -11.98
CA LYS A 27 -31.91 6.25 -12.14
C LYS A 27 -32.45 6.64 -10.77
N SER A 28 -33.33 7.64 -10.72
CA SER A 28 -33.93 8.18 -9.50
C SER A 28 -34.34 7.08 -8.50
N PRO A 29 -33.99 7.22 -7.20
CA PRO A 29 -34.40 6.24 -6.20
C PRO A 29 -35.92 6.17 -6.11
N VAL A 30 -36.47 4.95 -6.12
CA VAL A 30 -37.89 4.68 -5.86
C VAL A 30 -38.15 4.46 -4.37
N ALA A 31 -37.17 3.89 -3.67
CA ALA A 31 -37.20 3.70 -2.22
C ALA A 31 -36.40 4.79 -1.50
N THR A 32 -36.88 5.20 -0.32
CA THR A 32 -36.19 6.15 0.56
C THR A 32 -35.06 5.46 1.35
N LEU A 33 -34.26 6.24 2.08
CA LEU A 33 -33.29 5.73 3.04
C LEU A 33 -33.94 5.21 4.35
N GLY A 34 -35.28 5.11 4.40
CA GLY A 34 -36.01 4.76 5.61
C GLY A 34 -35.74 5.76 6.73
N ARG A 35 -35.45 5.27 7.94
CA ARG A 35 -35.16 6.11 9.11
C ARG A 35 -33.91 6.99 8.93
N LEU A 36 -32.98 6.61 8.06
CA LEU A 36 -31.80 7.43 7.76
C LEU A 36 -32.13 8.66 6.92
N ALA A 37 -33.32 8.70 6.27
CA ALA A 37 -33.76 9.88 5.53
C ALA A 37 -34.08 11.10 6.42
N ILE A 38 -34.18 10.90 7.73
CA ILE A 38 -34.39 11.96 8.72
C ILE A 38 -33.09 12.73 8.99
N LEU A 39 -31.93 12.13 8.72
CA LEU A 39 -30.64 12.73 8.99
C LEU A 39 -30.32 13.84 7.97
N PRO A 40 -29.78 14.99 8.41
CA PRO A 40 -29.13 15.94 7.53
C PRO A 40 -28.00 15.28 6.73
N ASN A 41 -27.72 15.81 5.54
CA ASN A 41 -26.70 15.26 4.65
C ASN A 41 -25.31 15.25 5.29
N GLU A 42 -25.02 16.23 6.15
CA GLU A 42 -23.76 16.36 6.87
C GLU A 42 -23.56 15.21 7.87
N LEU A 43 -24.61 14.85 8.61
CA LEU A 43 -24.54 13.72 9.55
C LEU A 43 -24.47 12.39 8.80
N LEU A 44 -25.19 12.28 7.69
CA LEU A 44 -25.11 11.09 6.85
C LEU A 44 -23.69 10.92 6.27
N ASP A 45 -23.06 12.00 5.78
CA ASP A 45 -21.69 11.96 5.28
C ASP A 45 -20.67 11.67 6.39
N ASP A 46 -20.83 12.23 7.60
CA ASP A 46 -19.97 11.91 8.75
C ASP A 46 -20.01 10.41 9.10
N ILE A 47 -21.22 9.84 9.15
CA ILE A 47 -21.41 8.41 9.42
C ILE A 47 -20.76 7.57 8.32
N LEU A 48 -21.10 7.84 7.06
CA LEU A 48 -20.63 7.04 5.92
C LEU A 48 -19.12 7.15 5.71
N SER A 49 -18.54 8.33 5.94
CA SER A 49 -17.14 8.59 5.64
C SER A 49 -16.22 8.26 6.81
N LYS A 50 -16.64 8.49 8.07
CA LYS A 50 -15.75 8.44 9.26
C LYS A 50 -16.14 7.43 10.34
N ARG A 51 -17.37 6.91 10.35
CA ARG A 51 -17.86 6.02 11.42
C ARG A 51 -18.01 4.57 10.98
N CYS A 52 -18.02 4.32 9.67
CA CYS A 52 -18.20 3.00 9.10
C CYS A 52 -16.99 2.59 8.26
N ASP A 53 -16.67 1.31 8.29
CA ASP A 53 -15.59 0.74 7.51
C ASP A 53 -15.96 0.65 6.02
N ILE A 54 -14.93 0.72 5.15
CA ILE A 54 -15.09 0.71 3.69
C ILE A 54 -15.82 -0.57 3.24
N GLN A 55 -15.55 -1.71 3.87
CA GLN A 55 -16.18 -2.99 3.51
C GLN A 55 -17.69 -2.89 3.69
N THR A 56 -18.17 -2.50 4.87
CA THR A 56 -19.59 -2.30 5.18
C THR A 56 -20.23 -1.29 4.22
N ILE A 57 -19.58 -0.15 3.96
CA ILE A 57 -20.13 0.89 3.09
C ILE A 57 -20.28 0.41 1.64
N VAL A 58 -19.23 -0.20 1.09
CA VAL A 58 -19.16 -0.52 -0.35
C VAL A 58 -19.85 -1.85 -0.67
N THR A 59 -19.73 -2.87 0.17
CA THR A 59 -20.28 -4.21 -0.12
C THR A 59 -21.61 -4.51 0.54
N SER A 60 -22.06 -3.70 1.49
CA SER A 60 -23.33 -3.95 2.20
C SER A 60 -24.29 -2.78 2.05
N PHE A 61 -23.98 -1.62 2.64
CA PHE A 61 -24.90 -0.48 2.70
C PHE A 61 -25.30 0.03 1.31
N SER A 62 -24.32 0.24 0.43
CA SER A 62 -24.57 0.76 -0.91
C SER A 62 -25.30 -0.22 -1.86
N LEU A 63 -25.53 -1.47 -1.43
CA LEU A 63 -26.34 -2.46 -2.13
C LEU A 63 -27.78 -2.54 -1.61
N VAL A 64 -28.10 -1.94 -0.47
CA VAL A 64 -29.45 -2.00 0.13
C VAL A 64 -30.53 -1.44 -0.79
N ASN A 65 -30.31 -0.24 -1.34
CA ASN A 65 -31.18 0.35 -2.36
C ASN A 65 -30.46 1.48 -3.12
N ARG A 66 -31.13 2.06 -4.14
CA ARG A 66 -30.57 3.16 -4.96
C ARG A 66 -30.31 4.44 -4.17
N GLY A 67 -31.09 4.71 -3.11
CA GLY A 67 -30.89 5.84 -2.21
C GLY A 67 -29.59 5.70 -1.42
N ALA A 68 -29.33 4.51 -0.87
CA ALA A 68 -28.09 4.21 -0.15
C ALA A 68 -26.87 4.31 -1.08
N ARG A 69 -26.96 3.77 -2.30
CA ARG A 69 -25.94 3.97 -3.34
C ARG A 69 -25.70 5.45 -3.61
N LYS A 70 -26.76 6.24 -3.80
CA LYS A 70 -26.66 7.68 -4.08
C LYS A 70 -26.01 8.44 -2.91
N ALA A 71 -26.29 8.07 -1.67
CA ALA A 71 -25.68 8.67 -0.49
C ALA A 71 -24.16 8.40 -0.45
N VAL A 72 -23.74 7.16 -0.70
CA VAL A 72 -22.31 6.82 -0.80
C VAL A 72 -21.65 7.51 -2.00
N ASP A 73 -22.29 7.54 -3.16
CA ASP A 73 -21.77 8.23 -4.35
C ASP A 73 -21.67 9.76 -4.14
N ALA A 74 -22.43 10.33 -3.19
CA ALA A 74 -22.38 11.75 -2.84
C ALA A 74 -21.20 12.09 -1.91
N SER A 75 -20.67 11.12 -1.16
CA SER A 75 -19.51 11.30 -0.27
C SER A 75 -18.28 11.76 -1.08
N LEU A 76 -17.68 12.87 -0.65
CA LEU A 76 -16.48 13.40 -1.29
C LEU A 76 -15.29 12.42 -1.17
N PRO A 77 -14.99 11.83 0.00
CA PRO A 77 -14.02 10.74 0.13
C PRO A 77 -14.21 9.63 -0.90
N PHE A 78 -15.43 9.09 -1.01
CA PHE A 78 -15.72 8.01 -1.96
C PHE A 78 -15.52 8.45 -3.41
N GLN A 79 -15.98 9.64 -3.80
CA GLN A 79 -15.79 10.17 -5.16
C GLN A 79 -14.31 10.33 -5.52
N ARG A 80 -13.48 10.82 -4.59
CA ARG A 80 -12.06 11.06 -4.85
C ARG A 80 -11.28 9.75 -4.90
N VAL A 81 -11.53 8.84 -3.97
CA VAL A 81 -10.90 7.53 -3.92
C VAL A 81 -11.28 6.69 -5.15
N SER A 82 -12.57 6.56 -5.46
CA SER A 82 -13.03 5.77 -6.62
C SER A 82 -12.51 6.30 -7.95
N ARG A 83 -12.33 7.63 -8.07
CA ARG A 83 -11.81 8.26 -9.29
C ARG A 83 -10.29 8.15 -9.42
N TYR A 84 -9.55 8.38 -8.34
CA TYR A 84 -8.10 8.59 -8.41
C TYR A 84 -7.28 7.41 -7.87
N ALA A 85 -7.86 6.55 -7.05
CA ALA A 85 -7.22 5.36 -6.50
C ALA A 85 -8.14 4.11 -6.52
N PRO A 86 -8.79 3.78 -7.66
CA PRO A 86 -9.67 2.61 -7.74
C PRO A 86 -8.92 1.30 -7.47
N GLY A 87 -7.63 1.22 -7.82
CA GLY A 87 -6.80 0.04 -7.55
C GLY A 87 -6.57 -0.19 -6.06
N ALA A 88 -6.30 0.85 -5.28
CA ALA A 88 -6.16 0.76 -3.83
C ALA A 88 -7.48 0.36 -3.17
N LEU A 89 -8.60 0.98 -3.58
CA LEU A 89 -9.92 0.62 -3.08
C LEU A 89 -10.26 -0.86 -3.36
N ALA A 90 -10.02 -1.32 -4.60
CA ALA A 90 -10.22 -2.72 -4.98
C ALA A 90 -9.32 -3.67 -4.17
N ALA A 91 -8.05 -3.33 -4.01
CA ALA A 91 -7.10 -4.11 -3.20
C ALA A 91 -7.59 -4.25 -1.77
N MET A 92 -8.06 -3.16 -1.14
CA MET A 92 -8.53 -3.20 0.24
C MET A 92 -9.77 -4.08 0.41
N LEU A 93 -10.72 -4.01 -0.53
CA LEU A 93 -11.95 -4.82 -0.52
C LEU A 93 -11.66 -6.30 -0.76
N ARG A 94 -10.80 -6.63 -1.74
CA ARG A 94 -10.48 -8.03 -2.09
C ARG A 94 -9.70 -8.72 -0.98
N THR A 95 -8.81 -7.98 -0.33
CA THR A 95 -8.01 -8.48 0.79
C THR A 95 -8.71 -8.37 2.15
N GLN A 96 -9.97 -7.92 2.18
CA GLN A 96 -10.78 -7.74 3.39
C GLN A 96 -10.23 -6.73 4.41
N VAL A 97 -9.08 -6.10 4.14
CA VAL A 97 -8.50 -5.09 5.03
C VAL A 97 -9.37 -3.83 5.09
N ALA A 98 -10.25 -3.63 4.11
CA ALA A 98 -11.28 -2.58 4.09
C ALA A 98 -12.22 -2.59 5.31
N SER A 99 -12.30 -3.71 6.05
CA SER A 99 -13.09 -3.81 7.28
C SER A 99 -12.47 -3.11 8.49
N PHE A 100 -11.20 -2.69 8.40
CA PHE A 100 -10.47 -2.01 9.47
C PHE A 100 -10.32 -0.50 9.27
N PHE A 101 -10.72 0.01 8.11
CA PHE A 101 -10.46 1.40 7.73
C PHE A 101 -11.72 2.05 7.16
N THR A 102 -11.88 3.33 7.45
CA THR A 102 -12.96 4.18 6.96
C THR A 102 -12.62 4.77 5.59
N LEU A 103 -13.62 5.35 4.92
CA LEU A 103 -13.37 6.08 3.67
C LEU A 103 -12.48 7.31 3.90
N GLU A 104 -12.61 7.96 5.07
CA GLU A 104 -11.77 9.08 5.46
C GLU A 104 -10.30 8.67 5.59
N ASP A 105 -10.00 7.52 6.20
CA ASP A 105 -8.62 7.03 6.34
C ASP A 105 -7.93 6.88 4.96
N LEU A 106 -8.62 6.24 4.01
CA LEU A 106 -8.11 6.06 2.66
C LEU A 106 -8.05 7.39 1.89
N TYR A 107 -8.99 8.30 2.13
CA TYR A 107 -9.00 9.62 1.51
C TYR A 107 -7.89 10.54 2.03
N ASP A 108 -7.57 10.45 3.32
CA ASP A 108 -6.46 11.15 3.92
C ASP A 108 -5.13 10.58 3.46
N ALA A 109 -5.00 9.24 3.38
CA ALA A 109 -3.88 8.62 2.70
C ALA A 109 -3.77 9.15 1.27
N LEU A 110 -4.86 9.30 0.52
CA LEU A 110 -4.85 9.83 -0.84
C LEU A 110 -4.34 11.29 -0.94
N CYS A 111 -4.58 12.12 0.07
CA CYS A 111 -4.54 13.58 -0.10
C CYS A 111 -3.65 14.38 0.85
N SER A 112 -3.34 13.86 2.03
CA SER A 112 -2.78 14.68 3.12
C SER A 112 -1.30 15.00 2.91
N ASN A 113 -0.49 14.01 2.54
CA ASN A 113 0.96 14.18 2.34
C ASN A 113 1.42 13.30 1.16
N PRO A 114 2.18 13.82 0.17
CA PRO A 114 2.75 12.99 -0.90
C PRO A 114 3.90 12.08 -0.43
N SER A 115 4.47 12.31 0.75
CA SER A 115 5.63 11.60 1.26
C SER A 115 5.30 10.24 1.87
N CYS A 116 6.28 9.34 1.81
CA CYS A 116 6.34 8.11 2.58
C CYS A 116 6.42 8.45 4.06
N GLY A 117 5.61 7.78 4.87
CA GLY A 117 5.56 8.04 6.32
C GLY A 117 6.79 7.54 7.11
N LEU A 118 7.82 7.01 6.44
CA LEU A 118 9.06 6.53 7.07
C LEU A 118 10.28 7.37 6.65
N CYS A 119 10.54 7.49 5.34
CA CYS A 119 11.74 8.15 4.84
C CYS A 119 11.50 9.57 4.27
N GLY A 120 10.26 10.02 4.13
CA GLY A 120 9.94 11.34 3.58
C GLY A 120 10.00 11.44 2.04
N SER A 121 10.60 10.47 1.34
CA SER A 121 10.57 10.38 -0.14
C SER A 121 9.15 10.23 -0.67
N LEU A 122 8.93 10.40 -1.98
CA LEU A 122 7.58 10.29 -2.55
C LEU A 122 6.97 8.88 -2.31
N GLY A 123 5.83 8.84 -1.62
CA GLY A 123 5.13 7.61 -1.26
C GLY A 123 4.01 7.29 -2.24
N THR A 124 4.31 6.52 -3.30
CA THR A 124 3.37 6.18 -4.37
C THR A 124 2.57 4.90 -4.14
N LEU A 125 2.71 4.29 -2.96
CA LEU A 125 1.98 3.10 -2.55
C LEU A 125 1.20 3.39 -1.27
N ILE A 126 0.16 2.61 -1.07
CA ILE A 126 -0.46 2.39 0.24
C ILE A 126 -0.01 1.04 0.75
N TRP A 127 0.52 1.01 1.97
CA TRP A 127 0.71 -0.22 2.73
C TRP A 127 -0.61 -0.55 3.43
N LEU A 128 -1.21 -1.65 3.01
CA LEU A 128 -2.59 -2.02 3.36
C LEU A 128 -2.80 -2.25 4.85
N PRO A 129 -1.91 -2.95 5.61
CA PRO A 129 -2.12 -3.21 7.04
C PRO A 129 -2.24 -1.95 7.92
N GLY A 130 -1.67 -0.83 7.50
CA GLY A 130 -1.70 0.43 8.25
C GLY A 130 -2.42 1.58 7.56
N CYS A 131 -3.01 1.36 6.39
CA CYS A 131 -3.58 2.42 5.54
C CYS A 131 -2.63 3.63 5.37
N GLN A 132 -1.33 3.36 5.26
CA GLN A 132 -0.28 4.39 5.30
C GLN A 132 0.49 4.46 3.98
N ARG A 133 0.88 5.67 3.56
CA ARG A 133 1.75 5.85 2.40
C ARG A 133 3.16 5.33 2.62
N CYS A 134 3.67 4.61 1.62
CA CYS A 134 5.07 4.19 1.56
C CYS A 134 5.65 4.29 0.14
N CYS A 135 6.98 4.31 0.07
CA CYS A 135 7.72 4.05 -1.16
C CYS A 135 8.11 2.57 -1.23
N MET A 136 8.41 2.06 -2.42
CA MET A 136 8.86 0.67 -2.59
C MET A 136 10.11 0.33 -1.76
N PRO A 137 11.16 1.18 -1.70
CA PRO A 137 12.32 0.89 -0.86
C PRO A 137 11.94 0.62 0.61
N CYS A 138 11.08 1.46 1.20
CA CYS A 138 10.64 1.22 2.56
C CYS A 138 9.77 -0.04 2.68
N LEU A 139 8.91 -0.32 1.69
CA LEU A 139 8.08 -1.52 1.70
C LEU A 139 8.92 -2.80 1.72
N VAL A 140 10.01 -2.82 0.97
CA VAL A 140 10.87 -4.01 0.83
C VAL A 140 11.84 -4.15 2.01
N HIS A 141 12.48 -3.06 2.43
CA HIS A 141 13.65 -3.15 3.31
C HIS A 141 13.36 -2.77 4.78
N THR A 142 12.27 -2.07 5.07
CA THR A 142 12.02 -1.53 6.42
C THR A 142 11.21 -2.50 7.28
N LEU A 143 11.60 -2.68 8.55
CA LEU A 143 10.94 -3.60 9.50
C LEU A 143 9.52 -3.14 9.86
N GLU A 144 9.30 -1.83 9.86
CA GLU A 144 8.06 -1.17 10.23
C GLU A 144 6.91 -1.53 9.26
N LEU A 145 7.22 -1.77 7.99
CA LEU A 145 6.24 -2.21 6.98
C LEU A 145 6.25 -3.73 6.76
N ARG A 146 7.01 -4.47 7.55
CA ARG A 146 7.15 -5.91 7.38
C ARG A 146 5.86 -6.64 7.69
N SER A 147 5.46 -7.53 6.80
CA SER A 147 4.33 -8.42 7.01
C SER A 147 4.75 -9.74 7.68
N ILE A 148 3.86 -10.28 8.52
CA ILE A 148 4.04 -11.55 9.22
C ILE A 148 2.71 -12.32 9.23
N ASN A 149 2.76 -13.65 9.13
CA ASN A 149 1.57 -14.48 9.31
C ASN A 149 1.36 -14.83 10.79
N LYS A 150 0.17 -15.33 11.14
CA LYS A 150 -0.18 -15.69 12.52
C LYS A 150 0.76 -16.75 13.12
N TYR A 151 1.12 -17.76 12.35
CA TYR A 151 2.03 -18.82 12.82
C TYR A 151 3.38 -18.26 13.24
N ALA A 152 3.98 -17.42 12.40
CA ALA A 152 5.22 -16.75 12.71
C ALA A 152 5.05 -15.82 13.91
N ALA A 153 3.96 -15.05 14.02
CA ALA A 153 3.70 -14.24 15.21
C ALA A 153 3.73 -15.06 16.52
N THR A 154 3.02 -16.18 16.56
CA THR A 154 3.05 -17.11 17.70
C THR A 154 4.44 -17.68 17.95
N LYS A 155 5.13 -18.10 16.88
CA LYS A 155 6.48 -18.66 16.98
C LYS A 155 7.49 -17.65 17.52
N LEU A 156 7.45 -16.41 17.04
CA LEU A 156 8.40 -15.35 17.39
C LEU A 156 8.13 -14.74 18.76
N PHE A 157 6.87 -14.44 19.07
CA PHE A 157 6.50 -13.64 20.24
C PHE A 157 5.82 -14.44 21.37
N GLY A 158 5.43 -15.70 21.10
CA GLY A 158 4.66 -16.50 22.06
C GLY A 158 3.27 -15.94 22.36
N ILE A 159 2.73 -15.11 21.46
CA ILE A 159 1.38 -14.53 21.56
C ILE A 159 0.33 -15.52 21.04
N SER A 160 -0.87 -15.50 21.63
CA SER A 160 -1.99 -16.32 21.15
C SER A 160 -2.63 -15.74 19.89
N GLU A 161 -3.20 -16.59 19.02
CA GLU A 161 -3.94 -16.10 17.86
C GLU A 161 -5.19 -15.29 18.21
N ALA A 162 -5.77 -15.53 19.40
CA ALA A 162 -6.93 -14.81 19.90
C ALA A 162 -6.60 -13.32 20.15
N ALA A 163 -5.40 -13.02 20.64
CA ALA A 163 -4.94 -11.65 20.83
C ALA A 163 -4.79 -10.88 19.50
N LEU A 164 -4.73 -11.58 18.37
CA LEU A 164 -4.57 -10.99 17.03
C LEU A 164 -5.90 -10.84 16.26
N VAL A 165 -7.05 -11.13 16.88
CA VAL A 165 -8.34 -11.18 16.15
C VAL A 165 -8.77 -9.83 15.57
N ASN A 166 -8.46 -8.73 16.27
CA ASN A 166 -8.82 -7.37 15.89
C ASN A 166 -7.70 -6.63 15.16
N ALA A 167 -6.56 -7.28 14.93
CA ALA A 167 -5.45 -6.66 14.21
C ALA A 167 -5.76 -6.60 12.70
N PRO A 168 -5.51 -5.46 12.04
CA PRO A 168 -5.67 -5.35 10.60
C PRO A 168 -4.91 -6.44 9.86
N ALA A 169 -5.62 -7.20 9.03
CA ALA A 169 -5.07 -8.33 8.31
C ALA A 169 -5.42 -8.24 6.82
N VAL A 170 -4.39 -8.38 5.99
CA VAL A 170 -4.52 -8.59 4.55
C VAL A 170 -4.77 -10.08 4.34
N CYS A 171 -5.98 -10.42 3.90
CA CYS A 171 -6.35 -11.80 3.58
C CYS A 171 -5.96 -12.13 2.14
N SER A 172 -5.35 -13.29 1.93
CA SER A 172 -5.08 -13.76 0.57
C SER A 172 -6.39 -14.02 -0.17
N GLU A 173 -6.41 -13.75 -1.47
CA GLU A 173 -7.53 -14.11 -2.31
C GLU A 173 -7.59 -15.64 -2.53
N SER A 174 -8.79 -16.18 -2.73
CA SER A 174 -8.97 -17.57 -3.18
C SER A 174 -8.24 -17.78 -4.52
N GLY A 175 -7.33 -18.74 -4.60
CA GLY A 175 -6.45 -18.97 -5.75
C GLY A 175 -4.97 -18.70 -5.48
N TRP A 176 -4.61 -18.13 -4.32
CA TRP A 176 -3.23 -18.11 -3.82
C TRP A 176 -2.85 -19.44 -3.15
N ASP A 177 -3.32 -20.58 -3.68
CA ASP A 177 -3.18 -21.90 -3.06
C ASP A 177 -1.72 -22.37 -2.93
N HIS A 178 -0.83 -21.76 -3.73
CA HIS A 178 0.62 -21.99 -3.67
C HIS A 178 1.27 -21.30 -2.46
N PHE A 179 0.51 -20.46 -1.76
CA PHE A 179 0.93 -19.57 -0.69
C PHE A 179 0.09 -19.80 0.58
N ARG A 180 -0.09 -21.07 0.98
CA ARG A 180 -0.86 -21.46 2.19
C ARG A 180 -0.45 -20.71 3.46
N ASP A 181 0.82 -20.31 3.53
CA ASP A 181 1.39 -19.54 4.64
C ASP A 181 0.98 -18.05 4.66
N PHE A 182 0.30 -17.55 3.63
CA PHE A 182 -0.03 -16.14 3.43
C PHE A 182 -1.52 -15.83 3.55
N ARG A 183 -2.31 -16.76 4.10
CA ARG A 183 -3.77 -16.58 4.22
C ARG A 183 -4.19 -15.31 4.96
N ARG A 184 -3.41 -14.93 5.98
CA ARG A 184 -3.58 -13.67 6.70
C ARG A 184 -2.21 -13.09 7.02
N LEU A 185 -1.93 -11.94 6.44
CA LEU A 185 -0.73 -11.16 6.69
C LEU A 185 -1.07 -9.97 7.56
N LEU A 186 -0.31 -9.82 8.64
CA LEU A 186 -0.43 -8.74 9.62
C LEU A 186 0.82 -7.87 9.58
N SER A 187 0.73 -6.66 10.14
CA SER A 187 1.89 -5.84 10.43
C SER A 187 2.77 -6.46 11.51
N LEU A 188 4.07 -6.63 11.27
CA LEU A 188 5.04 -6.98 12.31
C LEU A 188 5.03 -5.97 13.46
N ALA A 189 5.03 -4.67 13.15
CA ALA A 189 5.05 -3.61 14.15
C ALA A 189 3.83 -3.66 15.09
N GLN A 190 2.62 -3.74 14.54
CA GLN A 190 1.39 -3.91 15.33
C GLN A 190 1.39 -5.21 16.14
N VAL A 191 1.76 -6.35 15.53
CA VAL A 191 1.83 -7.63 16.25
C VAL A 191 2.81 -7.56 17.42
N ARG A 192 3.96 -6.92 17.24
CA ARG A 192 4.95 -6.71 18.30
C ARG A 192 4.37 -5.82 19.41
N ALA A 193 3.67 -4.74 19.06
CA ALA A 193 3.02 -3.87 20.05
C ALA A 193 2.00 -4.64 20.90
N ILE A 194 1.15 -5.47 20.26
CA ILE A 194 0.20 -6.34 20.98
C ILE A 194 0.96 -7.35 21.85
N ALA A 195 2.06 -7.92 21.36
CA ALA A 195 2.88 -8.85 22.14
C ALA A 195 3.55 -8.20 23.35
N VAL A 196 3.98 -6.93 23.24
CA VAL A 196 4.52 -6.16 24.37
C VAL A 196 3.44 -5.97 25.44
N GLU A 197 2.23 -5.58 25.02
CA GLU A 197 1.09 -5.41 25.92
C GLU A 197 0.69 -6.73 26.59
N ASP A 198 0.54 -7.81 25.82
CA ASP A 198 0.21 -9.16 26.30
C ASP A 198 1.27 -9.73 27.26
N ALA A 199 2.54 -9.36 27.08
CA ALA A 199 3.61 -9.76 27.99
C ALA A 199 3.66 -8.93 29.27
N GLY A 200 2.95 -7.80 29.35
CA GLY A 200 3.04 -6.85 30.47
C GLY A 200 4.26 -5.93 30.40
N GLY A 201 4.83 -5.73 29.20
CA GLY A 201 5.94 -4.82 28.96
C GLY A 201 7.06 -5.38 28.10
N GLU A 202 7.94 -4.49 27.66
CA GLU A 202 9.07 -4.79 26.77
C GLU A 202 10.05 -5.81 27.40
N ALA A 203 10.38 -5.62 28.69
CA ALA A 203 11.29 -6.53 29.40
C ALA A 203 10.70 -7.94 29.54
N GLN A 204 9.40 -8.05 29.79
CA GLN A 204 8.68 -9.31 29.92
C GLN A 204 8.57 -10.01 28.57
N LEU A 205 8.33 -9.26 27.48
CA LEU A 205 8.34 -9.83 26.13
C LEU A 205 9.72 -10.39 25.81
N MET A 206 10.80 -9.64 26.05
CA MET A 206 12.15 -10.12 25.80
C MET A 206 12.51 -11.34 26.66
N THR A 207 12.06 -11.37 27.91
CA THR A 207 12.21 -12.55 28.78
C THR A 207 11.48 -13.77 28.19
N ARG A 208 10.24 -13.59 27.70
CA ARG A 208 9.46 -14.63 27.04
C ARG A 208 10.10 -15.12 25.73
N ILE A 209 10.74 -14.22 24.98
CA ILE A 209 11.49 -14.55 23.76
C ILE A 209 12.71 -15.41 24.12
N ASN A 210 13.47 -14.98 25.13
CA ASN A 210 14.73 -15.59 25.53
C ASN A 210 14.58 -16.91 26.31
N SER A 211 13.43 -17.15 26.95
CA SER A 211 13.21 -18.34 27.79
C SER A 211 13.10 -19.65 27.01
N VAL A 212 12.88 -19.59 25.69
CA VAL A 212 12.80 -20.76 24.81
C VAL A 212 13.87 -20.62 23.71
N PRO A 213 14.92 -21.47 23.69
CA PRO A 213 16.02 -21.35 22.73
C PRO A 213 15.56 -21.25 21.27
N GLY A 214 14.62 -22.10 20.86
CA GLY A 214 14.08 -22.08 19.49
C GLY A 214 13.27 -20.83 19.15
N ARG A 215 12.73 -20.10 20.13
CA ARG A 215 12.03 -18.82 19.92
C ARG A 215 13.02 -17.68 19.74
N LYS A 216 14.02 -17.61 20.61
CA LYS A 216 15.11 -16.63 20.52
C LYS A 216 15.77 -16.69 19.14
N GLU A 217 16.18 -17.89 18.72
CA GLU A 217 16.79 -18.10 17.41
C GLU A 217 15.84 -17.70 16.27
N ALA A 218 14.56 -18.06 16.35
CA ALA A 218 13.58 -17.69 15.32
C ALA A 218 13.38 -16.16 15.23
N TYR A 219 13.34 -15.46 16.37
CA TYR A 219 13.20 -14.01 16.45
C TYR A 219 14.43 -13.30 15.89
N GLU A 220 15.63 -13.69 16.34
CA GLU A 220 16.89 -13.15 15.85
C GLU A 220 17.02 -13.37 14.34
N ASN A 221 16.76 -14.59 13.84
CA ASN A 221 16.77 -14.89 12.41
C ASN A 221 15.70 -14.13 11.61
N PHE A 222 14.56 -13.80 12.21
CA PHE A 222 13.52 -13.04 11.51
C PHE A 222 13.92 -11.57 11.37
N ILE A 223 14.51 -10.98 12.41
CA ILE A 223 14.93 -9.57 12.42
C ILE A 223 16.23 -9.37 11.64
N SER A 224 17.24 -10.22 11.86
CA SER A 224 18.59 -10.10 11.28
C SER A 224 18.61 -10.29 9.77
N ARG A 225 17.67 -11.07 9.22
CA ARG A 225 17.54 -11.24 7.77
C ARG A 225 17.03 -9.95 7.13
N THR A 226 17.98 -9.09 6.78
CA THR A 226 17.86 -7.95 5.86
C THR A 226 17.77 -8.41 4.40
N GLY A 227 18.22 -9.64 4.08
CA GLY A 227 18.07 -10.27 2.78
C GLY A 227 16.76 -11.07 2.63
N SER A 228 16.05 -10.83 1.54
CA SER A 228 14.74 -11.42 1.26
C SER A 228 14.87 -12.75 0.53
N SER A 229 14.35 -13.84 1.10
CA SER A 229 13.93 -14.94 0.24
C SER A 229 12.87 -14.42 -0.74
N GLU A 230 12.83 -14.95 -1.96
CA GLU A 230 11.83 -14.59 -2.99
C GLU A 230 10.39 -14.61 -2.43
N VAL A 231 10.14 -15.56 -1.53
CA VAL A 231 8.89 -15.73 -0.79
C VAL A 231 8.53 -14.53 0.09
N ARG A 232 9.52 -13.90 0.74
CA ARG A 232 9.30 -12.69 1.57
C ARG A 232 9.04 -11.45 0.72
N GLN A 233 9.75 -11.27 -0.39
CA GLN A 233 9.47 -10.14 -1.29
C GLN A 233 8.04 -10.24 -1.83
N LYS A 234 7.62 -11.44 -2.25
CA LYS A 234 6.25 -11.70 -2.67
C LYS A 234 5.24 -11.30 -1.58
N ALA A 235 5.45 -11.69 -0.34
CA ALA A 235 4.59 -11.29 0.78
C ALA A 235 4.42 -9.78 0.92
N GLN A 236 5.52 -9.02 0.77
CA GLN A 236 5.51 -7.55 0.87
C GLN A 236 4.73 -6.89 -0.25
N TYR A 237 4.83 -7.42 -1.47
CA TYR A 237 4.05 -6.91 -2.59
C TYR A 237 2.56 -7.27 -2.48
N LEU A 238 2.20 -8.32 -1.75
CA LEU A 238 0.80 -8.70 -1.52
C LEU A 238 0.09 -7.79 -0.50
N VAL A 239 0.83 -7.03 0.30
CA VAL A 239 0.28 -6.13 1.33
C VAL A 239 0.34 -4.66 0.96
N ALA A 240 0.53 -4.34 -0.33
CA ALA A 240 0.55 -2.97 -0.81
C ALA A 240 -0.21 -2.79 -2.12
N ALA A 241 -0.60 -1.55 -2.42
CA ALA A 241 -1.22 -1.20 -3.69
C ALA A 241 -0.76 0.19 -4.16
N PRO A 242 -0.78 0.48 -5.47
CA PRO A 242 -0.49 1.83 -5.97
C PRO A 242 -1.50 2.84 -5.44
N LEU A 243 -0.99 3.93 -4.87
CA LEU A 243 -1.76 5.06 -4.39
C LEU A 243 -1.11 6.36 -4.87
N PRO A 244 -1.63 7.01 -5.93
CA PRO A 244 -1.10 8.31 -6.33
C PRO A 244 -1.43 9.37 -5.28
N TYR A 245 -0.76 10.52 -5.30
CA TYR A 245 -1.10 11.65 -4.45
C TYR A 245 -2.08 12.59 -5.15
N PHE A 246 -3.19 12.94 -4.50
CA PHE A 246 -4.15 13.95 -4.97
C PHE A 246 -3.98 15.25 -4.19
N ASN A 247 -3.55 16.31 -4.87
CA ASN A 247 -3.39 17.61 -4.24
C ASN A 247 -4.74 18.33 -4.16
N ARG A 248 -5.30 18.47 -2.95
CA ARG A 248 -6.61 19.10 -2.72
C ARG A 248 -6.71 20.53 -3.25
N ARG A 249 -5.61 21.30 -3.20
CA ARG A 249 -5.59 22.72 -3.61
C ARG A 249 -5.59 22.91 -5.12
N SER A 250 -4.78 22.13 -5.84
CA SER A 250 -4.61 22.26 -7.30
C SER A 250 -5.51 21.33 -8.10
N GLY A 251 -6.11 20.32 -7.46
CA GLY A 251 -6.88 19.27 -8.14
C GLY A 251 -6.03 18.33 -9.01
N LYS A 252 -4.70 18.40 -8.91
CA LYS A 252 -3.76 17.61 -9.72
C LYS A 252 -3.35 16.31 -9.01
N ILE A 253 -3.06 15.30 -9.82
CA ILE A 253 -2.55 14.00 -9.35
C ILE A 253 -1.05 13.94 -9.59
N VAL A 254 -0.30 13.45 -8.60
CA VAL A 254 1.09 13.07 -8.72
C VAL A 254 1.17 11.54 -8.66
N LYS A 255 1.43 10.91 -9.81
CA LYS A 255 1.57 9.44 -9.92
C LYS A 255 2.99 8.95 -9.63
N GLY A 256 3.97 9.85 -9.72
CA GLY A 256 5.37 9.52 -9.63
C GLY A 256 5.98 9.02 -10.94
N LEU A 257 7.27 9.26 -11.13
CA LEU A 257 8.06 8.92 -12.31
C LEU A 257 9.28 8.09 -11.92
N SER A 258 9.65 7.08 -12.72
CA SER A 258 10.92 6.37 -12.57
C SER A 258 11.97 6.88 -13.56
N CYS A 259 13.24 6.74 -13.19
CA CYS A 259 14.36 7.09 -14.06
C CYS A 259 14.62 5.96 -15.07
N ALA A 260 14.55 6.26 -16.37
CA ALA A 260 14.86 5.30 -17.42
C ALA A 260 16.31 4.80 -17.36
N GLY A 261 17.24 5.64 -16.87
CA GLY A 261 18.65 5.24 -16.71
C GLY A 261 18.85 4.22 -15.60
N CYS A 262 18.15 4.37 -14.48
CA CYS A 262 18.16 3.36 -13.40
C CYS A 262 17.48 2.06 -13.83
N LEU A 263 16.46 2.15 -14.69
CA LEU A 263 15.80 0.98 -15.28
C LEU A 263 16.78 0.20 -16.19
N GLU A 264 17.51 0.89 -17.08
CA GLU A 264 18.48 0.23 -17.97
C GLU A 264 19.61 -0.46 -17.20
N LEU A 265 20.10 0.12 -16.09
CA LEU A 265 21.15 -0.47 -15.27
C LEU A 265 20.74 -1.83 -14.69
N MET A 266 19.53 -1.90 -14.12
CA MET A 266 18.96 -3.15 -13.59
C MET A 266 18.80 -4.25 -14.64
N GLU A 267 18.48 -3.89 -15.88
CA GLU A 267 18.33 -4.87 -16.97
C GLU A 267 19.68 -5.35 -17.51
N SER A 268 20.77 -4.59 -17.31
CA SER A 268 22.11 -4.92 -17.79
C SER A 268 22.99 -5.68 -16.79
N ASP A 269 22.78 -5.53 -15.48
CA ASP A 269 23.60 -6.15 -14.42
C ASP A 269 22.97 -7.45 -13.88
N GLY A 270 22.98 -8.49 -14.70
CA GLY A 270 22.49 -9.83 -14.33
C GLY A 270 23.35 -10.61 -13.33
N ASP A 271 24.55 -10.13 -12.97
CA ASP A 271 25.61 -10.93 -12.31
C ASP A 271 26.22 -10.30 -11.04
N LEU A 272 25.60 -9.26 -10.43
CA LEU A 272 26.13 -8.65 -9.20
C LEU A 272 25.71 -9.36 -7.91
N ASP A 273 26.59 -9.26 -6.90
CA ASP A 273 26.41 -9.75 -5.53
C ASP A 273 25.19 -9.12 -4.83
N TRP A 274 24.45 -9.91 -4.05
CA TRP A 274 23.16 -9.56 -3.43
C TRP A 274 23.24 -8.34 -2.48
N ASP A 275 24.38 -8.10 -1.84
CA ASP A 275 24.59 -6.92 -0.99
C ASP A 275 24.83 -5.63 -1.81
N THR A 276 25.36 -5.76 -3.04
CA THR A 276 25.49 -4.64 -4.00
C THR A 276 24.14 -4.33 -4.64
N LEU A 277 23.32 -5.37 -4.87
CA LEU A 277 21.95 -5.28 -5.35
C LEU A 277 21.00 -4.53 -4.38
N ASP A 278 21.23 -4.53 -3.06
CA ASP A 278 20.33 -3.80 -2.11
C ASP A 278 20.37 -2.28 -2.32
N GLY A 279 21.53 -1.72 -2.65
CA GLY A 279 21.68 -0.29 -2.96
C GLY A 279 21.14 0.09 -4.34
N GLU A 280 21.39 -0.75 -5.35
CA GLU A 280 21.00 -0.51 -6.73
C GLU A 280 19.51 -0.79 -6.99
N CYS A 281 18.93 -1.80 -6.34
CA CYS A 281 17.49 -2.07 -6.36
C CYS A 281 16.70 -0.90 -5.74
N ARG A 282 17.23 -0.26 -4.67
CA ARG A 282 16.60 0.94 -4.09
C ARG A 282 16.47 2.08 -5.10
N LEU A 283 17.45 2.27 -5.99
CA LEU A 283 17.42 3.31 -7.01
C LEU A 283 16.38 3.03 -8.11
N TYR A 284 16.25 1.76 -8.51
CA TYR A 284 15.22 1.30 -9.44
C TYR A 284 13.79 1.49 -8.89
N ASP A 285 13.60 1.13 -7.63
CA ASP A 285 12.32 1.22 -6.93
C ASP A 285 11.97 2.64 -6.47
N THR A 286 12.90 3.59 -6.63
CA THR A 286 12.65 4.99 -6.30
C THR A 286 11.81 5.67 -7.37
N VAL A 287 10.76 6.31 -6.90
CA VAL A 287 9.84 7.08 -7.73
C VAL A 287 9.88 8.54 -7.31
N TYR A 288 9.91 9.42 -8.29
CA TYR A 288 10.20 10.83 -8.13
C TYR A 288 9.01 11.70 -8.55
N THR A 289 8.96 12.92 -8.01
CA THR A 289 8.23 14.02 -8.65
C THR A 289 8.97 14.45 -9.92
N ILE A 290 8.36 15.31 -10.75
CA ILE A 290 9.07 15.85 -11.94
C ILE A 290 10.37 16.54 -11.53
N SER A 291 10.31 17.46 -10.57
CA SER A 291 11.49 18.17 -10.08
C SER A 291 12.51 17.24 -9.44
N GLY A 292 12.04 16.25 -8.67
CA GLY A 292 12.92 15.24 -8.07
C GLY A 292 13.64 14.39 -9.10
N LEU A 293 12.96 14.01 -10.19
CA LEU A 293 13.56 13.24 -11.28
C LEU A 293 14.62 14.06 -12.01
N ILE A 294 14.34 15.34 -12.29
CA ILE A 294 15.30 16.24 -12.92
C ILE A 294 16.55 16.37 -12.05
N ASN A 295 16.37 16.58 -10.74
CA ASN A 295 17.47 16.68 -9.80
C ASN A 295 18.32 15.40 -9.81
N HIS A 296 17.72 14.24 -9.60
CA HIS A 296 18.38 12.93 -9.67
C HIS A 296 19.18 12.73 -10.96
N VAL A 297 18.56 13.00 -12.12
CA VAL A 297 19.24 12.90 -13.41
C VAL A 297 20.45 13.85 -13.48
N GLN A 298 20.35 15.06 -12.92
CA GLN A 298 21.45 16.03 -12.98
C GLN A 298 22.57 15.74 -11.97
N THR A 299 22.26 15.19 -10.79
CA THR A 299 23.21 15.08 -9.67
C THR A 299 23.89 13.73 -9.59
N ASP A 300 23.16 12.63 -9.74
CA ASP A 300 23.60 11.32 -9.25
C ASP A 300 23.24 10.13 -10.15
N CYS A 301 22.72 10.37 -11.37
CA CYS A 301 22.40 9.30 -12.32
C CYS A 301 23.16 9.39 -13.65
N PRO A 302 24.39 8.84 -13.78
CA PRO A 302 25.16 8.86 -15.02
C PRO A 302 24.40 8.25 -16.21
N HIS A 303 23.65 7.16 -16.01
CA HIS A 303 22.82 6.54 -17.04
C HIS A 303 21.69 7.47 -17.50
N GLY A 304 21.00 8.11 -16.55
CA GLY A 304 19.98 9.12 -16.83
C GLY A 304 20.55 10.30 -17.63
N GLN A 305 21.76 10.78 -17.28
CA GLN A 305 22.45 11.85 -18.02
C GLN A 305 22.78 11.43 -19.45
N ARG A 306 23.23 10.19 -19.68
CA ARG A 306 23.49 9.66 -21.02
C ARG A 306 22.24 9.66 -21.88
N ILE A 307 21.12 9.16 -21.36
CA ILE A 307 19.82 9.17 -22.04
C ILE A 307 19.38 10.61 -22.33
N TRP A 308 19.49 11.51 -21.34
CA TRP A 308 19.12 12.92 -21.48
C TRP A 308 19.89 13.62 -22.60
N LYS A 309 21.23 13.47 -22.61
CA LYS A 309 22.11 14.02 -23.67
C LYS A 309 21.77 13.48 -25.05
N LYS A 310 21.44 12.18 -25.18
CA LYS A 310 21.05 11.55 -26.45
C LYS A 310 19.75 12.16 -27.01
N HIS A 311 18.75 12.40 -26.16
CA HIS A 311 17.51 13.04 -26.58
C HIS A 311 17.71 14.50 -26.97
N LEU A 312 18.53 15.28 -26.25
CA LEU A 312 18.85 16.66 -26.62
C LEU A 312 19.54 16.76 -27.99
N LYS A 313 20.42 15.82 -28.33
CA LYS A 313 21.05 15.78 -29.66
C LYS A 313 20.02 15.51 -30.76
N ARG A 314 19.11 14.56 -30.52
CA ARG A 314 18.03 14.21 -31.47
C ARG A 314 17.02 15.35 -31.68
N SER A 315 16.66 16.09 -30.64
CA SER A 315 15.72 17.21 -30.78
C SER A 315 16.32 18.34 -31.63
N LYS A 316 17.62 18.57 -31.53
CA LYS A 316 18.35 19.57 -32.35
C LYS A 316 18.49 19.15 -33.81
N GLN A 317 18.56 17.85 -34.11
CA GLN A 317 18.67 17.32 -35.46
C GLN A 317 17.33 17.19 -36.20
N GLY A 318 16.20 17.21 -35.49
CA GLY A 318 14.85 17.14 -36.09
C GLY A 318 14.16 18.51 -36.22
N SER A 319 14.88 19.60 -35.98
CA SER A 319 14.40 20.98 -36.14
C SER A 319 15.16 21.75 -37.25
N GLU A 320 15.97 21.04 -38.02
CA GLU A 320 16.48 21.41 -39.36
C GLU A 320 15.71 20.64 -40.42
#